data_AF-A0A3M1GVU5-F1
#
_entry.id   AF-A0A3M1GVU5-F1
#
_cell.length_a   1.000
_cell.length_b   1.000
_cell.length_c   1.000
_cell.angle_alpha   90.00
_cell.angle_beta   90.00
_cell.angle_gamma   90.00
#
_symmetry.space_group_name_H-M   'P 1'
#
loop_
_entity.id
_entity.type
_entity.pdbx_description
1 polymer ?
#
loop_
_entity_poly.entity_id
_entity_poly.type
_entity_poly.pdbx_seq_one_letter_code
_entity_poly.pdbx_strand_id
1 'polypeptide(L)'
;MSQYSLYQPFYRDHIPKPSAVPDSSPLYIASILNAIGARPSAGLLRRLPAEAWDPLSTAAIAVGLAPLLHCRLESLAVTPPPAARARLSLGYQAHAHRNQAIARQLTELLAAFSAAGIPVIVLKGALLAHLVYPDPALRPMNDIDLLFRPADLPTAARVLEDLGYQGHHKSAGEGAGVVKHLSTYRRPGPQAQTPNPFLSTAGDRMVEPHGSLEESWFGLRVDITPGVWERAVPLVLHDQPAYRLSDEDTLLHLAVHAVFHVIMGRLVFLQLYDIGQVLHTWGHRLNWT
;
A
#
# COMPACT_ATOMS: atom_id res chain seq x y z
N MET A 1 29.66 2.73 -33.15
CA MET A 1 28.56 3.70 -33.33
C MET A 1 27.30 2.89 -33.63
N SER A 2 26.24 2.78 -32.82
CA SER A 2 25.85 3.28 -31.49
C SER A 2 24.93 2.21 -30.90
N GLN A 3 25.27 1.64 -29.75
CA GLN A 3 24.43 0.69 -28.98
C GLN A 3 23.56 1.46 -27.98
N TYR A 4 22.54 2.17 -28.47
CA TYR A 4 21.56 2.85 -27.61
C TYR A 4 20.15 2.80 -28.23
N SER A 5 19.64 1.60 -28.51
CA SER A 5 18.28 1.46 -29.06
C SER A 5 17.58 0.19 -28.60
N LEU A 6 17.56 -0.11 -27.29
CA LEU A 6 16.68 -1.15 -26.73
C LEU A 6 16.28 -0.80 -25.29
N TYR A 7 15.48 0.25 -25.11
CA TYR A 7 14.69 0.44 -23.90
C TYR A 7 13.30 0.93 -24.30
N GLN A 8 12.40 0.00 -24.59
CA GLN A 8 10.97 0.24 -24.49
C GLN A 8 10.53 -0.16 -23.08
N PRO A 9 9.96 0.75 -22.26
CA PRO A 9 9.50 0.39 -20.93
C PRO A 9 8.19 -0.42 -21.04
N PHE A 10 8.31 -1.74 -20.89
CA PHE A 10 7.23 -2.74 -20.93
C PHE A 10 6.22 -2.67 -19.76
N TYR A 11 6.35 -1.68 -18.87
CA TYR A 11 5.49 -1.52 -17.69
C TYR A 11 4.12 -0.86 -17.96
N ARG A 12 3.57 -0.97 -19.18
CA ARG A 12 2.37 -0.22 -19.59
C ARG A 12 1.03 -0.88 -19.24
N ASP A 13 0.94 -2.20 -19.07
CA ASP A 13 -0.35 -2.85 -19.34
C ASP A 13 -1.07 -3.56 -18.18
N HIS A 14 -0.47 -3.77 -17.00
CA HIS A 14 -1.11 -4.64 -15.97
C HIS A 14 -1.19 -4.07 -14.55
N ILE A 15 -0.85 -2.78 -14.36
CA ILE A 15 -1.19 -2.03 -13.15
C ILE A 15 -1.93 -0.80 -13.66
N PRO A 16 -3.15 -0.47 -13.17
CA PRO A 16 -3.85 0.72 -13.61
C PRO A 16 -2.89 1.90 -13.49
N LYS A 17 -2.59 2.51 -14.64
CA LYS A 17 -1.87 3.80 -14.66
C LYS A 17 -2.64 4.68 -13.67
N PRO A 18 -2.00 5.35 -12.70
CA PRO A 18 -2.68 6.46 -12.04
C PRO A 18 -3.23 7.29 -13.19
N SER A 19 -4.55 7.44 -13.23
CA SER A 19 -5.24 8.25 -14.22
C SER A 19 -4.42 9.53 -14.32
N ALA A 20 -4.00 9.93 -15.53
CA ALA A 20 -3.18 11.12 -15.72
C ALA A 20 -3.71 12.20 -14.76
N VAL A 21 -2.92 12.49 -13.72
CA VAL A 21 -3.41 13.37 -12.66
C VAL A 21 -3.69 14.68 -13.39
N PRO A 22 -4.95 15.16 -13.44
CA PRO A 22 -5.27 16.38 -14.19
C PRO A 22 -4.33 17.46 -13.66
N ASP A 23 -3.53 18.09 -14.53
CA ASP A 23 -2.43 19.02 -14.22
C ASP A 23 -2.47 19.49 -12.77
N SER A 24 -1.97 18.65 -11.85
CA SER A 24 -2.09 18.96 -10.44
C SER A 24 -0.99 19.96 -10.18
N SER A 25 -1.35 21.23 -10.13
CA SER A 25 -0.44 22.30 -9.77
C SER A 25 0.42 21.82 -8.59
N PRO A 26 1.76 21.94 -8.64
CA PRO A 26 2.64 21.60 -7.52
C PRO A 26 2.16 22.18 -6.18
N LEU A 27 1.44 23.31 -6.23
CA LEU A 27 0.76 23.93 -5.10
C LEU A 27 -0.27 23.01 -4.41
N TYR A 28 -1.05 22.24 -5.14
CA TYR A 28 -2.09 21.35 -4.58
C TYR A 28 -1.46 20.18 -3.84
N ILE A 29 -0.49 19.51 -4.48
CA ILE A 29 0.26 18.42 -3.82
C ILE A 29 1.00 18.96 -2.59
N ALA A 30 1.67 20.11 -2.70
CA ALA A 30 2.32 20.75 -1.54
C ALA A 30 1.33 21.08 -0.42
N SER A 31 0.13 21.57 -0.75
CA SER A 31 -0.92 21.85 0.24
C SER A 31 -1.43 20.59 0.94
N ILE A 32 -1.64 19.50 0.18
CA ILE A 32 -2.03 18.19 0.73
C ILE A 32 -0.93 17.68 1.66
N LEU A 33 0.32 17.62 1.20
CA LEU A 33 1.45 17.12 1.97
C LEU A 33 1.71 17.95 3.24
N ASN A 34 1.57 19.27 3.15
CA ASN A 34 1.68 20.16 4.31
C ASN A 34 0.55 19.92 5.33
N ALA A 35 -0.67 19.63 4.87
CA ALA A 35 -1.80 19.37 5.75
C ALA A 35 -1.71 18.01 6.45
N ILE A 36 -1.14 16.99 5.79
CA ILE A 36 -1.04 15.64 6.36
C ILE A 36 0.27 15.38 7.09
N GLY A 37 1.34 16.14 6.80
CA GLY A 37 2.68 15.89 7.33
C GLY A 37 2.81 16.00 8.85
N ALA A 38 3.99 15.64 9.36
CA ALA A 38 4.28 15.55 10.80
C ALA A 38 4.11 16.87 11.58
N ARG A 39 4.21 18.02 10.90
CA ARG A 39 3.94 19.35 11.45
C ARG A 39 2.89 20.04 10.58
N PRO A 40 1.61 19.68 10.74
CA PRO A 40 0.58 20.12 9.84
C PRO A 40 0.31 21.61 10.01
N SER A 41 0.02 22.31 8.91
CA SER A 41 -0.34 23.72 8.94
C SER A 41 -1.54 24.01 8.05
N ALA A 42 -2.46 24.83 8.56
CA ALA A 42 -3.60 25.32 7.80
C ALA A 42 -3.22 26.47 6.84
N GLY A 43 -1.99 27.00 6.92
CA GLY A 43 -1.61 28.25 6.27
C GLY A 43 -1.77 28.22 4.74
N LEU A 44 -1.32 27.14 4.09
CA LEU A 44 -1.49 26.99 2.64
C LEU A 44 -2.96 26.83 2.27
N LEU A 45 -3.68 25.96 2.99
CA LEU A 45 -5.10 25.69 2.72
C LEU A 45 -6.00 26.92 2.91
N ARG A 46 -5.75 27.75 3.93
CA ARG A 46 -6.54 28.98 4.20
C ARG A 46 -6.34 30.08 3.15
N ARG A 47 -5.23 30.03 2.40
CA ARG A 47 -4.95 30.98 1.31
C ARG A 47 -5.50 30.54 -0.04
N LEU A 48 -6.03 29.32 -0.14
CA LEU A 48 -6.60 28.84 -1.38
C LEU A 48 -7.93 29.53 -1.66
N PRO A 49 -8.14 30.08 -2.88
CA PRO A 49 -9.45 30.59 -3.26
C PRO A 49 -10.44 29.41 -3.44
N ALA A 50 -11.74 29.71 -3.46
CA ALA A 50 -12.78 28.67 -3.44
C ALA A 50 -12.68 27.70 -4.62
N GLU A 51 -12.35 28.21 -5.80
CA GLU A 51 -12.18 27.46 -7.05
C GLU A 51 -11.00 26.48 -7.04
N ALA A 52 -9.99 26.69 -6.18
CA ALA A 52 -8.83 25.80 -6.06
C ALA A 52 -9.13 24.50 -5.30
N TRP A 53 -10.24 24.45 -4.56
CA TRP A 53 -10.61 23.27 -3.78
C TRP A 53 -11.10 22.09 -4.61
N ASP A 54 -11.69 22.36 -5.77
CA ASP A 54 -12.15 21.31 -6.69
C ASP A 54 -10.97 20.50 -7.27
N PRO A 55 -9.96 21.12 -7.91
CA PRO A 55 -8.78 20.39 -8.37
C PRO A 55 -7.93 19.84 -7.22
N LEU A 56 -7.86 20.51 -6.06
CA LEU A 56 -7.15 19.98 -4.88
C LEU A 56 -7.78 18.68 -4.37
N SER A 57 -9.11 18.64 -4.21
CA SER A 57 -9.82 17.43 -3.75
C SER A 57 -9.73 16.30 -4.79
N THR A 58 -9.75 16.63 -6.08
CA THR A 58 -9.51 15.68 -7.18
C THR A 58 -8.09 15.10 -7.13
N ALA A 59 -7.08 15.96 -6.95
CA ALA A 59 -5.69 15.53 -6.80
C ALA A 59 -5.53 14.60 -5.59
N ALA A 60 -6.11 14.96 -4.44
CA ALA A 60 -6.07 14.12 -3.24
C ALA A 60 -6.65 12.72 -3.46
N ILE A 61 -7.75 12.60 -4.23
CA ILE A 61 -8.29 11.29 -4.63
C ILE A 61 -7.35 10.55 -5.58
N ALA A 62 -6.82 11.24 -6.59
CA ALA A 62 -5.96 10.64 -7.60
C ALA A 62 -4.68 10.05 -7.00
N VAL A 63 -4.09 10.72 -6.01
CA VAL A 63 -2.87 10.24 -5.32
C VAL A 63 -3.17 9.39 -4.07
N GLY A 64 -4.44 9.10 -3.79
CA GLY A 64 -4.83 8.25 -2.65
C GLY A 64 -4.57 8.90 -1.28
N LEU A 65 -4.64 10.22 -1.16
CA LEU A 65 -4.49 10.97 0.10
C LEU A 65 -5.80 11.61 0.59
N ALA A 66 -6.92 11.41 -0.12
CA ALA A 66 -8.23 11.94 0.25
C ALA A 66 -8.68 11.61 1.69
N PRO A 67 -8.60 10.37 2.21
CA PRO A 67 -9.04 10.09 3.59
C PRO A 67 -8.18 10.81 4.62
N LEU A 68 -6.87 10.89 4.38
CA LEU A 68 -5.93 11.61 5.25
C LEU A 68 -6.23 13.11 5.26
N LEU A 69 -6.42 13.70 4.09
CA LEU A 69 -6.77 15.12 4.00
C LEU A 69 -8.12 15.40 4.65
N HIS A 70 -9.13 14.55 4.45
CA HIS A 70 -10.46 14.69 5.05
C HIS A 70 -10.37 14.84 6.58
N CYS A 71 -9.70 13.91 7.27
CA CYS A 71 -9.56 13.97 8.72
C CYS A 71 -8.64 15.10 9.19
N ARG A 72 -7.61 15.45 8.41
CA ARG A 72 -6.70 16.54 8.77
C ARG A 72 -7.38 17.91 8.70
N LEU A 73 -8.28 18.13 7.75
CA LEU A 73 -9.03 19.39 7.63
C LEU A 73 -9.83 19.72 8.90
N GLU A 74 -10.44 18.71 9.51
CA GLU A 74 -11.16 18.85 10.79
C GLU A 74 -10.20 19.28 11.91
N SER A 75 -9.07 18.56 12.07
CA SER A 75 -8.05 18.89 13.08
C SER A 75 -7.42 20.28 12.89
N LEU A 76 -7.39 20.79 11.65
CA LEU A 76 -6.84 22.10 11.29
C LEU A 76 -7.88 23.24 11.33
N ALA A 77 -9.13 22.93 11.67
CA ALA A 77 -10.26 23.85 11.61
C ALA A 77 -10.36 24.57 10.25
N VAL A 78 -10.19 23.81 9.16
CA VAL A 78 -10.34 24.32 7.78
C VAL A 78 -11.60 23.71 7.19
N THR A 79 -12.52 24.56 6.74
CA THR A 79 -13.77 24.12 6.10
C THR A 79 -13.68 24.33 4.58
N PRO A 80 -13.59 23.26 3.77
CA PRO A 80 -13.66 23.38 2.32
C PRO A 80 -15.05 23.82 1.84
N PRO A 81 -15.17 24.33 0.60
CA PRO A 81 -16.44 24.48 -0.08
C PRO A 81 -17.25 23.16 -0.10
N PRO A 82 -18.59 23.20 -0.08
CA PRO A 82 -19.44 22.01 0.09
C PRO A 82 -19.14 20.85 -0.88
N ALA A 83 -18.88 21.15 -2.15
CA ALA A 83 -18.56 20.13 -3.16
C ALA A 83 -17.25 19.39 -2.86
N ALA A 84 -16.19 20.14 -2.54
CA ALA A 84 -14.89 19.55 -2.18
C ALA A 84 -14.97 18.76 -0.87
N ARG A 85 -15.71 19.27 0.12
CA ARG A 85 -15.97 18.57 1.38
C ARG A 85 -16.69 17.24 1.14
N ALA A 86 -17.76 17.24 0.34
CA ALA A 86 -18.51 16.04 -0.01
C ALA A 86 -17.60 15.01 -0.74
N ARG A 87 -16.79 15.47 -1.69
CA ARG A 87 -15.85 14.62 -2.43
C ARG A 87 -14.82 13.95 -1.53
N LEU A 88 -14.20 14.71 -0.63
CA LEU A 88 -13.23 14.18 0.35
C LEU A 88 -13.89 13.21 1.34
N SER A 89 -15.10 13.53 1.81
CA SER A 89 -15.88 12.67 2.70
C SER A 89 -16.25 11.34 2.03
N LEU A 90 -16.68 11.37 0.77
CA LEU A 90 -16.96 10.16 -0.01
C LEU A 90 -15.70 9.33 -0.22
N GLY A 91 -14.55 9.99 -0.45
CA GLY A 91 -13.25 9.32 -0.50
C GLY A 91 -12.97 8.58 0.81
N TYR A 92 -13.09 9.25 1.95
CA TYR A 92 -12.93 8.63 3.27
C TYR A 92 -13.86 7.42 3.48
N GLN A 93 -15.15 7.58 3.21
CA GLN A 93 -16.13 6.49 3.36
C GLN A 93 -15.82 5.29 2.44
N ALA A 94 -15.42 5.55 1.19
CA ALA A 94 -15.02 4.49 0.27
C ALA A 94 -13.80 3.70 0.79
N HIS A 95 -12.82 4.39 1.39
CA HIS A 95 -11.68 3.73 2.02
C HIS A 95 -12.05 2.96 3.28
N ALA A 96 -12.94 3.50 4.13
CA ALA A 96 -13.44 2.80 5.30
C ALA A 96 -14.11 1.47 4.91
N HIS A 97 -15.03 1.51 3.95
CA HIS A 97 -15.71 0.32 3.45
C HIS A 97 -14.73 -0.69 2.85
N ARG A 98 -13.74 -0.21 2.07
CA ARG A 98 -12.71 -1.08 1.50
C ARG A 98 -11.87 -1.74 2.58
N ASN A 99 -11.38 -0.99 3.55
CA ASN A 99 -10.47 -1.53 4.56
C ASN A 99 -11.18 -2.48 5.52
N GLN A 100 -12.49 -2.29 5.75
CA GLN A 100 -13.32 -3.30 6.41
C GLN A 100 -13.43 -4.60 5.60
N ALA A 101 -13.57 -4.52 4.27
CA ALA A 101 -13.57 -5.70 3.42
C ALA A 101 -12.21 -6.41 3.42
N ILE A 102 -11.11 -5.66 3.36
CA ILE A 102 -9.75 -6.19 3.47
C ILE A 102 -9.53 -6.86 4.82
N ALA A 103 -10.00 -6.27 5.92
CA ALA A 103 -9.88 -6.86 7.26
C ALA A 103 -10.61 -8.21 7.35
N ARG A 104 -11.82 -8.31 6.79
CA ARG A 104 -12.56 -9.60 6.72
C ARG A 104 -11.82 -10.62 5.86
N GLN A 105 -11.33 -10.22 4.69
CA GLN A 105 -10.56 -11.08 3.80
C GLN A 105 -9.27 -11.57 4.48
N LEU A 106 -8.56 -10.67 5.17
CA LEU A 106 -7.36 -11.01 5.93
C LEU A 106 -7.67 -11.97 7.06
N THR A 107 -8.79 -11.80 7.77
CA THR A 107 -9.23 -12.72 8.83
C THR A 107 -9.44 -14.13 8.29
N GLU A 108 -10.13 -14.27 7.15
CA GLU A 108 -10.34 -15.55 6.47
C GLU A 108 -9.01 -16.21 6.10
N LEU A 109 -8.10 -15.45 5.51
CA LEU A 109 -6.78 -15.93 5.10
C LEU A 109 -5.94 -16.39 6.29
N LEU A 110 -5.84 -15.58 7.35
CA LEU A 110 -5.07 -15.92 8.54
C LEU A 110 -5.63 -17.15 9.26
N ALA A 111 -6.95 -17.29 9.34
CA ALA A 111 -7.59 -18.48 9.91
C ALA A 111 -7.24 -19.74 9.10
N ALA A 112 -7.29 -19.66 7.77
CA ALA A 112 -6.98 -20.78 6.90
C ALA A 112 -5.49 -21.19 6.97
N PHE A 113 -4.57 -20.22 6.96
CA PHE A 113 -3.13 -20.52 7.13
C PHE A 113 -2.82 -21.08 8.51
N SER A 114 -3.46 -20.56 9.56
CA SER A 114 -3.34 -21.11 10.91
C SER A 114 -3.83 -22.55 10.99
N ALA A 115 -4.99 -22.87 10.40
CA ALA A 115 -5.51 -24.23 10.34
C ALA A 115 -4.60 -25.19 9.55
N ALA A 116 -3.90 -24.68 8.53
CA ALA A 116 -2.89 -25.43 7.78
C ALA A 116 -1.53 -25.54 8.49
N GLY A 117 -1.37 -24.94 9.68
CA GLY A 117 -0.12 -24.95 10.44
C GLY A 117 0.99 -24.08 9.82
N ILE A 118 0.63 -23.13 8.96
CA ILE A 118 1.60 -22.28 8.26
C ILE A 118 1.69 -20.92 8.96
N PRO A 119 2.85 -20.56 9.52
CA PRO A 119 3.09 -19.22 10.02
C PRO A 119 3.18 -18.22 8.87
N VAL A 120 2.60 -17.03 9.07
CA VAL A 120 2.55 -15.96 8.07
C VAL A 120 2.94 -14.63 8.69
N ILE A 121 3.79 -13.87 7.98
CA ILE A 121 4.10 -12.48 8.32
C ILE A 121 3.19 -11.56 7.49
N VAL A 122 2.37 -10.74 8.16
CA VAL A 122 1.54 -9.73 7.49
C VAL A 122 2.39 -8.49 7.23
N LEU A 123 2.36 -7.98 5.99
CA LEU A 123 3.20 -6.87 5.57
C LEU A 123 2.39 -5.60 5.28
N LYS A 124 3.11 -4.47 5.27
CA LYS A 124 2.70 -3.18 4.71
C LYS A 124 1.28 -2.75 5.11
N GLY A 125 0.45 -2.35 4.15
CA GLY A 125 -0.81 -1.65 4.38
C GLY A 125 -1.75 -2.39 5.33
N ALA A 126 -1.87 -3.72 5.18
CA ALA A 126 -2.73 -4.54 6.01
C ALA A 126 -2.29 -4.55 7.48
N LEU A 127 -0.98 -4.62 7.73
CA LEU A 127 -0.41 -4.53 9.08
C LEU A 127 -0.53 -3.09 9.64
N LEU A 128 -0.09 -2.10 8.86
CA LEU A 128 0.00 -0.71 9.30
C LEU A 128 -1.37 -0.11 9.60
N ALA A 129 -2.39 -0.45 8.81
CA ALA A 129 -3.76 0.01 9.03
C ALA A 129 -4.27 -0.34 10.44
N HIS A 130 -3.79 -1.43 11.04
CA HIS A 130 -4.21 -1.89 12.37
C HIS A 130 -3.30 -1.42 13.50
N LEU A 131 -1.99 -1.37 13.29
CA LEU A 131 -1.02 -1.11 14.37
C LEU A 131 -0.44 0.31 14.42
N VAL A 132 -0.55 1.06 13.32
CA VAL A 132 0.15 2.35 13.15
C VAL A 132 -0.83 3.48 12.85
N TYR A 133 -1.89 3.21 12.11
CA TYR A 133 -2.92 4.21 11.83
C TYR A 133 -3.94 4.28 12.97
N PRO A 134 -4.37 5.48 13.38
CA PRO A 134 -5.37 5.63 14.44
C PRO A 134 -6.76 5.17 14.01
N ASP A 135 -7.01 5.14 12.70
CA ASP A 135 -8.21 4.58 12.08
C ASP A 135 -7.76 3.83 10.81
N PRO A 136 -8.10 2.54 10.66
CA PRO A 136 -7.78 1.77 9.47
C PRO A 136 -8.22 2.45 8.18
N ALA A 137 -9.34 3.19 8.15
CA ALA A 137 -9.83 3.89 6.96
C ALA A 137 -8.84 4.92 6.38
N LEU A 138 -7.89 5.37 7.20
CA LEU A 138 -6.86 6.34 6.82
C LEU A 138 -5.69 5.75 6.04
N ARG A 139 -5.61 4.41 5.91
CA ARG A 139 -4.57 3.75 5.12
C ARG A 139 -5.11 3.15 3.81
N PRO A 140 -5.19 3.92 2.72
CA PRO A 140 -5.53 3.40 1.40
C PRO A 140 -4.65 2.22 0.94
N MET A 141 -5.24 1.07 0.65
CA MET A 141 -4.54 -0.11 0.12
C MET A 141 -5.43 -0.85 -0.88
N ASN A 142 -4.84 -1.71 -1.73
CA ASN A 142 -5.57 -2.43 -2.77
C ASN A 142 -5.14 -3.91 -2.94
N ASP A 143 -4.26 -4.37 -2.06
CA ASP A 143 -3.63 -5.67 -2.02
C ASP A 143 -3.41 -6.09 -0.56
N ILE A 144 -3.18 -7.39 -0.37
CA ILE A 144 -2.78 -8.01 0.88
C ILE A 144 -1.44 -8.69 0.63
N ASP A 145 -0.37 -8.12 1.20
CA ASP A 145 0.98 -8.66 1.14
C ASP A 145 1.23 -9.60 2.32
N LEU A 146 1.59 -10.86 2.04
CA LEU A 146 1.87 -11.88 3.05
C LEU A 146 3.24 -12.53 2.77
N LEU A 147 4.10 -12.59 3.77
CA LEU A 147 5.40 -13.27 3.67
C LEU A 147 5.33 -14.65 4.33
N PHE A 148 5.80 -15.64 3.58
CA PHE A 148 5.91 -17.05 3.97
C PHE A 148 7.38 -17.46 3.96
N ARG A 149 7.72 -18.55 4.65
CA ARG A 149 9.01 -19.20 4.38
C ARG A 149 8.96 -19.79 2.96
N PRO A 150 10.07 -19.82 2.21
CA PRO A 150 10.08 -20.42 0.87
C PRO A 150 9.54 -21.85 0.81
N ALA A 151 9.81 -22.65 1.85
CA ALA A 151 9.32 -24.02 1.97
C ALA A 151 7.79 -24.12 2.13
N ASP A 152 7.15 -23.08 2.65
CA ASP A 152 5.71 -23.05 2.93
C ASP A 152 4.88 -22.53 1.74
N LEU A 153 5.52 -21.88 0.75
CA LEU A 153 4.84 -21.29 -0.40
C LEU A 153 3.95 -22.29 -1.18
N PRO A 154 4.36 -23.55 -1.44
CA PRO A 154 3.49 -24.51 -2.09
C PRO A 154 2.22 -24.82 -1.27
N THR A 155 2.35 -24.87 0.06
CA THR A 155 1.19 -25.10 0.94
C THR A 155 0.31 -23.85 1.00
N ALA A 156 0.90 -22.65 1.03
CA ALA A 156 0.15 -21.39 1.00
C ALA A 156 -0.63 -21.23 -0.32
N ALA A 157 -0.05 -21.61 -1.45
CA ALA A 157 -0.72 -21.63 -2.75
C ALA A 157 -1.97 -22.53 -2.74
N ARG A 158 -1.84 -23.77 -2.24
CA ARG A 158 -2.98 -24.69 -2.11
C ARG A 158 -4.07 -24.15 -1.22
N VAL A 159 -3.72 -23.56 -0.07
CA VAL A 159 -4.72 -22.94 0.84
C VAL A 159 -5.47 -21.82 0.13
N LEU A 160 -4.79 -20.99 -0.66
CA LEU A 160 -5.45 -19.94 -1.46
C LEU A 160 -6.36 -20.55 -2.53
N GLU A 161 -5.92 -21.58 -3.23
CA GLU A 161 -6.73 -22.29 -4.24
C GLU A 161 -7.98 -22.94 -3.63
N ASP A 162 -7.85 -23.58 -2.46
CA ASP A 162 -8.95 -24.18 -1.71
C ASP A 162 -9.98 -23.13 -1.24
N LEU A 163 -9.51 -21.91 -0.96
CA LEU A 163 -10.36 -20.73 -0.68
C LEU A 163 -10.96 -20.09 -1.95
N GLY A 164 -10.76 -20.69 -3.12
CA GLY A 164 -11.30 -20.24 -4.41
C GLY A 164 -10.52 -19.09 -5.05
N TYR A 165 -9.29 -18.81 -4.60
CA TYR A 165 -8.42 -17.87 -5.29
C TYR A 165 -7.78 -18.53 -6.51
N GLN A 166 -7.60 -17.76 -7.58
CA GLN A 166 -6.92 -18.18 -8.79
C GLN A 166 -5.57 -17.50 -8.87
N GLY A 167 -4.52 -18.31 -9.03
CA GLY A 167 -3.15 -17.84 -9.18
C GLY A 167 -2.85 -17.39 -10.62
N HIS A 168 -2.17 -16.26 -10.74
CA HIS A 168 -1.53 -15.81 -11.98
C HIS A 168 -0.02 -15.81 -11.78
N HIS A 169 0.67 -16.74 -12.43
CA HIS A 169 2.13 -16.81 -12.41
C HIS A 169 2.72 -15.72 -13.31
N LYS A 170 3.69 -14.97 -12.79
CA LYS A 170 4.53 -14.11 -13.64
C LYS A 170 5.62 -15.01 -14.24
N SER A 171 5.54 -15.30 -15.53
CA SER A 171 6.50 -16.17 -16.23
C SER A 171 7.94 -15.69 -16.01
N ALA A 172 8.81 -16.57 -15.51
CA ALA A 172 10.24 -16.31 -15.28
C ALA A 172 11.08 -16.15 -16.58
N GLY A 173 10.44 -16.02 -17.74
CA GLY A 173 11.09 -15.98 -19.06
C GLY A 173 11.49 -14.59 -19.56
N GLU A 174 11.30 -13.53 -18.77
CA GLU A 174 11.42 -12.13 -19.24
C GLU A 174 12.68 -11.42 -18.71
N GLY A 175 13.86 -11.89 -19.12
CA GLY A 175 15.15 -11.16 -19.00
C GLY A 175 15.58 -10.80 -17.56
N ALA A 176 16.50 -9.84 -17.43
CA ALA A 176 16.94 -9.25 -16.14
C ALA A 176 15.84 -8.34 -15.53
N GLY A 177 14.59 -8.82 -15.57
CA GLY A 177 13.40 -8.16 -15.07
C GLY A 177 13.22 -8.33 -13.56
N VAL A 178 12.44 -7.43 -13.00
CA VAL A 178 12.08 -7.37 -11.57
C VAL A 178 11.24 -8.60 -11.18
N VAL A 179 11.86 -9.64 -10.61
CA VAL A 179 11.13 -10.80 -10.07
C VAL A 179 10.92 -10.59 -8.56
N LYS A 180 9.83 -9.89 -8.23
CA LYS A 180 9.43 -9.65 -6.83
C LYS A 180 8.39 -10.66 -6.31
N HIS A 181 7.54 -11.17 -7.20
CA HIS A 181 6.45 -12.08 -6.84
C HIS A 181 6.42 -13.26 -7.80
N LEU A 182 6.36 -14.48 -7.28
CA LEU A 182 6.23 -15.69 -8.08
C LEU A 182 4.81 -15.86 -8.63
N SER A 183 3.80 -15.42 -7.86
CA SER A 183 2.38 -15.47 -8.22
C SER A 183 1.59 -14.37 -7.52
N THR A 184 0.50 -13.91 -8.14
CA THR A 184 -0.55 -13.14 -7.45
C THR A 184 -1.86 -13.90 -7.49
N TYR A 185 -2.68 -13.75 -6.46
CA TYR A 185 -3.92 -14.51 -6.30
C TYR A 185 -5.12 -13.58 -6.22
N ARG A 186 -6.18 -13.88 -6.95
CA ARG A 186 -7.46 -13.16 -6.88
C ARG A 186 -8.62 -14.14 -6.86
N ARG A 187 -9.59 -13.90 -5.99
CA ARG A 187 -10.88 -14.59 -6.04
C ARG A 187 -11.73 -13.99 -7.17
N PRO A 188 -12.33 -14.80 -8.07
CA PRO A 188 -13.28 -14.31 -9.06
C PRO A 188 -14.44 -13.58 -8.39
N GLY A 189 -14.84 -12.44 -8.95
CA GLY A 189 -15.93 -11.66 -8.39
C GLY A 189 -16.19 -10.37 -9.19
N PRO A 190 -17.18 -9.57 -8.76
CA PRO A 190 -17.50 -8.30 -9.40
C PRO A 190 -16.26 -7.40 -9.40
N GLN A 191 -15.71 -7.12 -10.57
CA GLN A 191 -14.64 -6.15 -10.71
C GLN A 191 -15.23 -4.75 -10.63
N ALA A 192 -14.61 -3.89 -9.82
CA ALA A 192 -15.02 -2.49 -9.78
C ALA A 192 -14.77 -1.84 -11.14
N GLN A 193 -15.80 -1.19 -11.67
CA GLN A 193 -15.79 -0.51 -12.97
C GLN A 193 -15.09 0.87 -12.89
N THR A 194 -13.98 0.97 -12.16
CA THR A 194 -13.24 2.23 -12.03
C THR A 194 -11.76 2.04 -12.31
N PRO A 195 -11.13 2.92 -13.11
CA PRO A 195 -9.69 2.88 -13.33
C PRO A 195 -8.91 3.35 -12.09
N ASN A 196 -9.58 4.01 -11.13
CA ASN A 196 -8.93 4.42 -9.89
C ASN A 196 -9.06 3.32 -8.82
N PRO A 197 -7.97 2.61 -8.47
CA PRO A 197 -8.02 1.55 -7.46
C PRO A 197 -8.49 2.07 -6.09
N PHE A 198 -8.32 3.37 -5.80
CA PHE A 198 -8.76 4.01 -4.57
C PHE A 198 -10.26 4.30 -4.51
N LEU A 199 -11.01 4.12 -5.60
CA LEU A 199 -12.48 4.26 -5.63
C LEU A 199 -13.21 2.91 -5.72
N SER A 200 -12.49 1.81 -5.91
CA SER A 200 -13.05 0.45 -5.95
C SER A 200 -13.46 -0.06 -4.56
N THR A 201 -14.75 -0.05 -4.22
CA THR A 201 -15.24 -0.50 -2.88
C THR A 201 -15.69 -1.96 -2.83
N ALA A 202 -15.91 -2.58 -3.98
CA ALA A 202 -16.44 -3.95 -4.09
C ALA A 202 -15.34 -4.96 -4.45
N GLY A 203 -15.53 -6.20 -4.00
CA GLY A 203 -14.69 -7.35 -4.33
C GLY A 203 -13.46 -7.52 -3.46
N ASP A 204 -13.01 -8.77 -3.39
CA ASP A 204 -11.77 -9.17 -2.73
C ASP A 204 -10.56 -8.51 -3.39
N ARG A 205 -9.56 -8.20 -2.57
CA ARG A 205 -8.29 -7.67 -3.05
C ARG A 205 -7.37 -8.79 -3.50
N MET A 206 -6.36 -8.39 -4.26
CA MET A 206 -5.27 -9.28 -4.62
C MET A 206 -4.54 -9.71 -3.37
N VAL A 207 -4.23 -11.00 -3.28
CA VAL A 207 -3.28 -11.52 -2.30
C VAL A 207 -1.97 -11.74 -3.02
N GLU A 208 -0.89 -11.23 -2.44
CA GLU A 208 0.47 -11.40 -2.95
C GLU A 208 1.28 -12.19 -1.92
N PRO A 209 1.44 -13.50 -2.11
CA PRO A 209 2.37 -14.31 -1.33
C PRO A 209 3.82 -14.00 -1.72
N HIS A 210 4.65 -13.71 -0.73
CA HIS A 210 6.07 -13.45 -0.85
C HIS A 210 6.86 -14.59 -0.21
N GLY A 211 7.95 -15.01 -0.87
CA GLY A 211 8.97 -15.88 -0.26
C GLY A 211 10.24 -15.13 0.13
N SER A 212 10.40 -13.90 -0.36
CA SER A 212 11.50 -13.01 -0.08
C SER A 212 11.00 -11.56 -0.05
N LEU A 213 11.77 -10.71 0.61
CA LEU A 213 11.67 -9.25 0.57
C LEU A 213 12.78 -8.66 -0.32
N GLU A 214 13.23 -9.45 -1.30
CA GLU A 214 14.21 -8.98 -2.29
C GLU A 214 13.53 -8.02 -3.26
N GLU A 215 14.19 -6.89 -3.48
CA GLU A 215 13.84 -5.93 -4.51
C GLU A 215 15.06 -5.79 -5.43
N SER A 216 14.83 -5.95 -6.74
CA SER A 216 15.87 -5.96 -7.77
C SER A 216 15.51 -5.00 -8.90
N TRP A 217 16.41 -4.10 -9.30
CA TRP A 217 16.19 -3.11 -10.35
C TRP A 217 17.50 -2.67 -11.01
N PHE A 218 17.55 -2.60 -12.35
CA PHE A 218 18.72 -2.11 -13.11
C PHE A 218 20.09 -2.68 -12.65
N GLY A 219 20.13 -3.96 -12.25
CA GLY A 219 21.34 -4.62 -11.74
C GLY A 219 21.66 -4.36 -10.26
N LEU A 220 20.93 -3.46 -9.59
CA LEU A 220 20.95 -3.33 -8.14
C LEU A 220 20.00 -4.37 -7.52
N ARG A 221 20.46 -5.03 -6.46
CA ARG A 221 19.70 -6.01 -5.70
C ARG A 221 19.82 -5.70 -4.23
N VAL A 222 18.69 -5.58 -3.55
CA VAL A 222 18.62 -5.41 -2.10
C VAL A 222 17.71 -6.50 -1.56
N ASP A 223 18.29 -7.43 -0.81
CA ASP A 223 17.55 -8.50 -0.15
C ASP A 223 17.65 -8.33 1.37
N ILE A 224 16.51 -8.05 1.99
CA ILE A 224 16.39 -7.92 3.44
C ILE A 224 15.78 -9.16 4.08
N THR A 225 15.50 -10.22 3.32
CA THR A 225 14.93 -11.48 3.81
C THR A 225 15.78 -12.19 4.86
N PRO A 226 17.12 -12.22 4.78
CA PRO A 226 17.92 -12.96 5.75
C PRO A 226 17.66 -12.51 7.21
N GLY A 227 17.31 -13.46 8.07
CA GLY A 227 17.12 -13.23 9.49
C GLY A 227 15.73 -12.69 9.89
N VAL A 228 14.84 -12.36 8.95
CA VAL A 228 13.55 -11.73 9.28
C VAL A 228 12.62 -12.67 10.03
N TRP A 229 12.70 -13.98 9.76
CA TRP A 229 11.87 -14.99 10.42
C TRP A 229 12.33 -15.25 11.86
N GLU A 230 13.62 -15.15 12.12
CA GLU A 230 14.24 -15.25 13.44
C GLU A 230 13.88 -14.05 14.33
N ARG A 231 13.73 -12.87 13.71
CA ARG A 231 13.33 -11.63 14.39
C ARG A 231 11.82 -11.34 14.33
N ALA A 232 11.04 -12.20 13.70
CA ALA A 232 9.61 -11.98 13.52
C ALA A 232 8.90 -11.93 14.88
N VAL A 233 8.01 -10.95 15.03
CA VAL A 233 7.28 -10.74 16.28
C VAL A 233 5.89 -11.37 16.14
N PRO A 234 5.48 -12.29 17.04
CA PRO A 234 4.13 -12.83 17.03
C PRO A 234 3.11 -11.74 17.36
N LEU A 235 1.95 -11.80 16.72
CA LEU A 235 0.79 -10.98 17.07
C LEU A 235 -0.51 -11.75 16.86
N VAL A 236 -1.58 -11.23 17.47
CA VAL A 236 -2.94 -11.60 17.13
C VAL A 236 -3.53 -10.47 16.31
N LEU A 237 -3.94 -10.77 15.08
CA LEU A 237 -4.55 -9.81 14.16
C LEU A 237 -5.94 -10.31 13.77
N HIS A 238 -6.98 -9.54 14.10
CA HIS A 238 -8.38 -9.94 13.90
C HIS A 238 -8.71 -11.32 14.50
N ASP A 239 -8.28 -11.53 15.75
CA ASP A 239 -8.45 -12.80 16.49
C ASP A 239 -7.76 -14.03 15.86
N GLN A 240 -6.87 -13.81 14.88
CA GLN A 240 -6.08 -14.87 14.26
C GLN A 240 -4.59 -14.72 14.59
N PRO A 241 -3.87 -15.82 14.87
CA PRO A 241 -2.43 -15.77 15.08
C PRO A 241 -1.71 -15.42 13.78
N ALA A 242 -0.76 -14.51 13.88
CA ALA A 242 0.09 -14.09 12.78
C ALA A 242 1.47 -13.66 13.30
N TYR A 243 2.33 -13.27 12.38
CA TYR A 243 3.59 -12.61 12.66
C TYR A 243 3.64 -11.26 11.96
N ARG A 244 4.51 -10.39 12.46
CA ARG A 244 4.95 -9.19 11.77
C ARG A 244 6.47 -9.18 11.72
N LEU A 245 7.02 -8.38 10.82
CA LEU A 245 8.43 -8.02 10.88
C LEU A 245 8.75 -7.33 12.22
N SER A 246 10.01 -7.39 12.65
CA SER A 246 10.51 -6.53 13.73
C SER A 246 10.28 -5.05 13.39
N ASP A 247 10.44 -4.16 14.37
CA ASP A 247 10.22 -2.72 14.16
C ASP A 247 11.23 -2.18 13.12
N GLU A 248 12.48 -2.64 13.19
CA GLU A 248 13.58 -2.32 12.28
C GLU A 248 13.36 -2.90 10.88
N ASP A 249 13.02 -4.19 10.79
CA ASP A 249 12.77 -4.84 9.50
C ASP A 249 11.52 -4.24 8.82
N THR A 250 10.50 -3.81 9.59
CA THR A 250 9.34 -3.11 9.03
C THR A 250 9.76 -1.78 8.41
N LEU A 251 10.54 -0.97 9.12
CA LEU A 251 11.02 0.32 8.61
C LEU A 251 11.92 0.13 7.38
N LEU A 252 12.84 -0.83 7.43
CA LEU A 252 13.72 -1.15 6.31
C LEU A 252 12.93 -1.63 5.08
N HIS A 253 11.95 -2.51 5.28
CA HIS A 253 11.08 -2.99 4.21
C HIS A 253 10.33 -1.85 3.53
N LEU A 254 9.73 -0.94 4.31
CA LEU A 254 9.04 0.23 3.76
C LEU A 254 9.99 1.17 3.01
N ALA A 255 11.20 1.38 3.52
CA ALA A 255 12.20 2.23 2.89
C ALA A 255 12.68 1.65 1.55
N VAL A 256 13.08 0.37 1.52
CA VAL A 256 13.51 -0.32 0.28
C VAL A 256 12.36 -0.31 -0.74
N HIS A 257 11.14 -0.62 -0.31
CA HIS A 257 9.98 -0.61 -1.19
C HIS A 257 9.66 0.79 -1.75
N ALA A 258 9.76 1.84 -0.93
CA ALA A 258 9.55 3.22 -1.40
C ALA A 258 10.62 3.64 -2.42
N VAL A 259 11.89 3.30 -2.17
CA VAL A 259 13.01 3.57 -3.10
C VAL A 259 12.79 2.85 -4.43
N PHE A 260 12.37 1.58 -4.41
CA PHE A 260 12.00 0.83 -5.61
C PHE A 260 10.96 1.60 -6.45
N HIS A 261 9.89 2.09 -5.84
CA HIS A 261 8.86 2.87 -6.53
C HIS A 261 9.37 4.20 -7.09
N VAL A 262 10.25 4.89 -6.37
CA VAL A 262 10.90 6.11 -6.86
C VAL A 262 11.73 5.84 -8.11
N ILE A 263 12.57 4.80 -8.08
CA ILE A 263 13.45 4.43 -9.19
C ILE A 263 12.63 4.00 -10.42
N MET A 264 11.48 3.36 -10.21
CA MET A 264 10.54 3.02 -11.28
C MET A 264 9.73 4.22 -11.80
N GLY A 265 10.01 5.45 -11.33
CA GLY A 265 9.33 6.68 -11.74
C GLY A 265 7.89 6.80 -11.23
N ARG A 266 7.56 6.09 -10.14
CA ARG A 266 6.20 5.98 -9.56
C ARG A 266 6.21 6.32 -8.08
N LEU A 267 6.65 7.53 -7.71
CA LEU A 267 6.60 7.97 -6.33
C LEU A 267 5.16 7.90 -5.79
N VAL A 268 4.97 7.13 -4.71
CA VAL A 268 3.70 7.03 -3.99
C VAL A 268 3.83 7.75 -2.66
N PHE A 269 3.26 8.96 -2.54
CA PHE A 269 3.35 9.77 -1.32
C PHE A 269 2.87 9.05 -0.06
N LEU A 270 1.92 8.12 -0.20
CA LEU A 270 1.45 7.30 0.90
C LEU A 270 2.56 6.44 1.53
N GLN A 271 3.52 5.95 0.75
CA GLN A 271 4.66 5.17 1.27
C GLN A 271 5.58 6.03 2.14
N LEU A 272 5.80 7.29 1.76
CA LEU A 272 6.55 8.24 2.59
C LEU A 272 5.78 8.57 3.88
N TYR A 273 4.46 8.69 3.77
CA TYR A 273 3.59 8.90 4.93
C TYR A 273 3.63 7.69 5.88
N ASP A 274 3.59 6.46 5.36
CA ASP A 274 3.74 5.22 6.15
C ASP A 274 5.05 5.22 6.94
N ILE A 275 6.17 5.53 6.29
CA ILE A 275 7.48 5.63 6.95
C ILE A 275 7.42 6.66 8.09
N GLY A 276 6.85 7.84 7.84
CA GLY A 276 6.66 8.87 8.86
C GLY A 276 5.82 8.41 10.04
N GLN A 277 4.72 7.69 9.78
CA GLN A 277 3.84 7.16 10.83
C GLN A 277 4.50 6.04 11.64
N VAL A 278 5.26 5.16 10.99
CA VAL A 278 6.06 4.11 11.67
C VAL A 278 7.10 4.75 12.57
N LEU A 279 7.86 5.74 12.08
CA LEU A 279 8.83 6.46 12.90
C LEU A 279 8.18 7.20 14.07
N HIS A 280 7.00 7.79 13.86
CA HIS A 280 6.25 8.44 14.94
C HIS A 280 5.81 7.42 16.01
N THR A 281 5.33 6.26 15.60
CA THR A 281 4.70 5.26 16.49
C THR A 281 5.74 4.38 17.19
N TRP A 282 6.77 3.93 16.47
CA TRP A 282 7.74 2.94 16.92
C TRP A 282 9.18 3.45 16.94
N GLY A 283 9.45 4.71 16.53
CA GLY A 283 10.81 5.22 16.42
C GLY A 283 11.64 5.16 17.71
N HIS A 284 10.98 5.24 18.88
CA HIS A 284 11.63 5.09 20.19
C HIS A 284 12.04 3.65 20.54
N ARG A 285 11.59 2.66 19.77
CA ARG A 285 11.85 1.23 19.96
C ARG A 285 12.97 0.72 19.06
N LEU A 286 13.31 1.48 18.01
CA LEU A 286 14.30 1.08 17.01
C LEU A 286 15.69 0.94 17.63
N ASN A 287 16.28 -0.23 17.44
CA ASN A 287 17.63 -0.56 17.86
C ASN A 287 18.46 -1.11 16.68
N TRP A 288 19.49 -0.36 16.30
CA TRP A 288 20.41 -0.70 15.21
C TRP A 288 21.76 -1.25 15.67
N THR A 289 21.96 -1.39 16.99
CA THR A 289 23.20 -1.92 17.59
C THR A 289 23.06 -3.39 17.91
#